data_AF-A0A952CUG1-F1
#
_entry.id   AF-A0A952CUG1-F1
#
_cell.length_a   1.000
_cell.length_b   1.000
_cell.length_c   1.000
_cell.angle_alpha   90.00
_cell.angle_beta   90.00
_cell.angle_gamma   90.00
#
_symmetry.space_group_name_H-M   'P 1'
#
loop_
_entity.id
_entity.type
_entity.pdbx_description
1 polymer ?
#
loop_
_entity_poly.entity_id
_entity_poly.type
_entity_poly.pdbx_seq_one_letter_code
_entity_poly.pdbx_strand_id
1 'polypeptide(L)'
;MNGERSGAAALGDAALTAGAAGGADAVAYLRRRTVARSFRAYREWVGRAVGWWTLVYLLAWLVVFVVAGLEALTPLADPLGPPRGVLAGGLGLLFVSLAWAGRVPPVILDRRDLYRLGAAPVEPWLALRWRFTVKVVGAAALGAALGVVWTALAPALFGRPAPWAAPALALALVARFAGAWLRYGAGQAPAWGWAVAAGGVAVAVAPFGLADALSFASPVVLVLPAALAAQALVLARRSLREEWPPRFAAQSLVLTQLQAMRTLQLMAGLAGFARQAAADGGERRRLLAALHDRPGATRPRRSLPLVSASAPRWQATAWRTASDLWRRSPPRLALAVLLAGAGAVAAVLANHGAAPVQAGAATPAAGTAAGLLGGAVGVLLAALVVARAGSSLLGPEFALGVLPVEPTDRSLGRVAPGATLMLAFALGAAAWFGVGGAGLVGATSLILIVLFALEKYATWSGSGSGRWEAQVVAAILAALPSLVLAAFGVPGWTVGTQVGLLLVVLLVAV
;
A
#
# COMPACT_ATOMS: atom_id res chain seq x y z
N MET A 1 -18.08 66.20 16.01
CA MET A 1 -16.78 65.61 15.63
C MET A 1 -16.73 64.06 15.64
N ASN A 2 -17.83 63.33 15.87
CA ASN A 2 -17.82 61.84 15.86
C ASN A 2 -18.25 61.19 14.53
N GLY A 3 -18.72 61.96 13.54
CA GLY A 3 -19.23 61.41 12.26
C GLY A 3 -18.16 61.16 11.19
N GLU A 4 -17.07 61.92 11.17
CA GLU A 4 -16.03 61.79 10.12
C GLU A 4 -15.04 60.64 10.38
N ARG A 5 -14.89 60.21 11.64
CA ARG A 5 -14.02 59.07 11.99
C ARG A 5 -14.65 57.71 11.64
N SER A 6 -15.97 57.59 11.56
CA SER A 6 -16.62 56.32 11.18
C SER A 6 -16.60 56.07 9.67
N GLY A 7 -16.70 57.14 8.86
CA GLY A 7 -16.61 57.05 7.40
C GLY A 7 -15.22 56.66 6.90
N ALA A 8 -14.16 57.23 7.49
CA ALA A 8 -12.78 56.89 7.14
C ALA A 8 -12.39 55.45 7.53
N ALA A 9 -12.89 54.95 8.67
CA ALA A 9 -12.69 53.56 9.09
C ALA A 9 -13.42 52.58 8.17
N ALA A 10 -14.67 52.88 7.79
CA ALA A 10 -15.45 52.05 6.86
C ALA A 10 -14.85 52.02 5.44
N LEU A 11 -14.31 53.14 4.95
CA LEU A 11 -13.60 53.21 3.67
C LEU A 11 -12.26 52.48 3.71
N GLY A 12 -11.55 52.52 4.85
CA GLY A 12 -10.32 51.74 5.07
C GLY A 12 -10.56 50.23 5.07
N ASP A 13 -11.61 49.77 5.76
CA ASP A 13 -12.00 48.35 5.78
C ASP A 13 -12.53 47.87 4.42
N ALA A 14 -13.27 48.71 3.69
CA ALA A 14 -13.70 48.40 2.32
C ALA A 14 -12.51 48.31 1.34
N ALA A 15 -11.51 49.18 1.47
CA ALA A 15 -10.30 49.14 0.64
C ALA A 15 -9.39 47.95 0.98
N LEU A 16 -9.27 47.58 2.27
CA LEU A 16 -8.52 46.41 2.72
C LEU A 16 -9.19 45.09 2.30
N THR A 17 -10.52 45.01 2.38
CA THR A 17 -11.27 43.84 1.91
C THR A 17 -11.26 43.72 0.39
N ALA A 18 -11.35 44.83 -0.35
CA ALA A 18 -11.19 44.85 -1.80
C ALA A 18 -9.77 44.47 -2.24
N GLY A 19 -8.74 44.95 -1.53
CA GLY A 19 -7.34 44.58 -1.77
C GLY A 19 -7.05 43.11 -1.46
N ALA A 20 -7.62 42.56 -0.40
CA ALA A 20 -7.52 41.14 -0.04
C ALA A 20 -8.26 40.24 -1.04
N ALA A 21 -9.44 40.66 -1.52
CA ALA A 21 -10.18 39.96 -2.57
C ALA A 21 -9.43 39.98 -3.91
N GLY A 22 -8.90 41.14 -4.32
CA GLY A 22 -8.07 41.27 -5.52
C GLY A 22 -6.76 40.47 -5.43
N GLY A 23 -6.15 40.40 -4.24
CA GLY A 23 -4.98 39.57 -3.96
C GLY A 23 -5.28 38.07 -4.05
N ALA A 24 -6.41 37.63 -3.50
CA ALA A 24 -6.86 36.23 -3.58
C ALA A 24 -7.14 35.80 -5.04
N ASP A 25 -7.77 36.68 -5.82
CA ASP A 25 -8.04 36.43 -7.25
C ASP A 25 -6.77 36.45 -8.10
N ALA A 26 -5.83 37.35 -7.82
CA ALA A 26 -4.53 37.40 -8.47
C ALA A 26 -3.70 36.14 -8.17
N VAL A 27 -3.71 35.66 -6.92
CA VAL A 27 -3.06 34.40 -6.52
C VAL A 27 -3.74 33.21 -7.19
N ALA A 28 -5.06 33.16 -7.23
CA ALA A 28 -5.80 32.10 -7.92
C ALA A 28 -5.52 32.10 -9.43
N TYR A 29 -5.41 33.27 -10.05
CA TYR A 29 -5.02 33.44 -11.45
C TYR A 29 -3.59 32.97 -11.71
N LEU A 30 -2.61 33.41 -10.91
CA LEU A 30 -1.22 32.99 -11.04
C LEU A 30 -1.06 31.48 -10.82
N ARG A 31 -1.81 30.89 -9.88
CA ARG A 31 -1.81 29.44 -9.63
C ARG A 31 -2.37 28.68 -10.82
N ARG A 32 -3.50 29.11 -11.38
CA ARG A 32 -4.08 28.55 -12.62
C ARG A 32 -3.11 28.61 -13.79
N ARG A 33 -2.43 29.74 -13.97
CA ARG A 33 -1.43 29.93 -15.03
C ARG A 33 -0.20 29.04 -14.83
N THR A 34 0.26 28.88 -13.59
CA THR A 34 1.38 28.00 -13.26
C THR A 34 1.02 26.53 -13.51
N VAL A 35 -0.15 26.07 -13.08
CA VAL A 35 -0.65 24.72 -13.37
C VAL A 35 -0.82 24.51 -14.88
N ALA A 36 -1.35 25.49 -15.60
CA ALA A 36 -1.52 25.39 -17.04
C ALA A 36 -0.18 25.33 -17.80
N ARG A 37 0.86 26.00 -17.29
CA ARG A 37 2.23 25.92 -17.85
C ARG A 37 2.88 24.58 -17.54
N SER A 38 2.81 24.10 -16.30
CA SER A 38 3.37 22.80 -15.93
C SER A 38 2.65 21.66 -16.65
N PHE A 39 1.32 21.75 -16.81
CA PHE A 39 0.55 20.77 -17.56
C PHE A 39 0.89 20.78 -19.05
N ARG A 40 1.10 21.96 -19.66
CA ARG A 40 1.58 22.06 -21.05
C ARG A 40 2.97 21.47 -21.22
N ALA A 41 3.91 21.82 -20.35
CA ALA A 41 5.27 21.28 -20.38
C ALA A 41 5.26 19.75 -20.20
N TYR A 42 4.45 19.23 -19.28
CA TYR A 42 4.25 17.81 -19.11
C TYR A 42 3.64 17.16 -20.36
N ARG A 43 2.61 17.78 -20.96
CA ARG A 43 1.95 17.27 -22.16
C ARG A 43 2.90 17.19 -23.36
N GLU A 44 3.72 18.22 -23.55
CA GLU A 44 4.75 18.24 -24.59
C GLU A 44 5.84 17.20 -24.34
N TRP A 45 6.29 17.08 -23.09
CA TRP A 45 7.26 16.07 -22.70
C TRP A 45 6.74 14.64 -22.93
N VAL A 46 5.53 14.32 -22.48
CA VAL A 46 4.88 13.02 -22.73
C VAL A 46 4.76 12.74 -24.23
N GLY A 47 4.35 13.75 -25.00
CA GLY A 47 4.22 13.65 -26.45
C GLY A 47 5.54 13.33 -27.16
N ARG A 48 6.67 13.88 -26.68
CA ARG A 48 8.00 13.60 -27.26
C ARG A 48 8.63 12.31 -26.74
N ALA A 49 8.45 11.99 -25.46
CA ALA A 49 9.13 10.87 -24.81
C ALA A 49 8.46 9.52 -25.10
N VAL A 50 7.12 9.47 -25.06
CA VAL A 50 6.36 8.22 -25.22
C VAL A 50 5.56 8.22 -26.53
N GLY A 51 5.06 9.39 -26.94
CA GLY A 51 4.13 9.52 -28.05
C GLY A 51 2.68 9.32 -27.59
N TRP A 52 1.82 10.29 -27.93
CA TRP A 52 0.39 10.23 -27.55
C TRP A 52 -0.32 9.03 -28.15
N TRP A 53 0.01 8.68 -29.39
CA TRP A 53 -0.53 7.49 -30.06
C TRP A 53 -0.11 6.20 -29.38
N THR A 54 1.11 6.11 -28.86
CA THR A 54 1.58 4.96 -28.07
C THR A 54 0.78 4.82 -26.78
N LEU A 55 0.49 5.92 -26.08
CA LEU A 55 -0.36 5.89 -24.88
C LEU A 55 -1.80 5.47 -25.20
N VAL A 56 -2.38 6.00 -26.27
CA VAL A 56 -3.73 5.61 -26.73
C VAL A 56 -3.74 4.13 -27.12
N TYR A 57 -2.73 3.66 -27.83
CA TYR A 57 -2.57 2.26 -28.21
C TYR A 57 -2.44 1.35 -26.98
N LEU A 58 -1.58 1.70 -26.02
CA LEU A 58 -1.42 0.95 -24.77
C LEU A 58 -2.71 0.94 -23.94
N LEU A 59 -3.43 2.07 -23.88
CA LEU A 59 -4.72 2.14 -23.20
C LEU A 59 -5.78 1.29 -23.90
N ALA A 60 -5.83 1.32 -25.23
CA ALA A 60 -6.74 0.51 -26.02
C ALA A 60 -6.47 -0.99 -25.80
N TRP A 61 -5.22 -1.42 -25.87
CA TRP A 61 -4.86 -2.81 -25.58
C TRP A 61 -5.10 -3.19 -24.12
N LEU A 62 -4.86 -2.30 -23.16
CA LEU A 62 -5.21 -2.54 -21.76
C LEU A 62 -6.71 -2.81 -21.61
N VAL A 63 -7.56 -2.02 -22.26
CA VAL A 63 -9.02 -2.23 -22.26
C VAL A 63 -9.37 -3.57 -22.90
N VAL A 64 -8.81 -3.87 -24.07
CA VAL A 64 -9.02 -5.16 -24.76
C VAL A 64 -8.61 -6.34 -23.88
N PHE A 65 -7.43 -6.29 -23.25
CA PHE A 65 -6.96 -7.35 -22.34
C PHE A 65 -7.84 -7.49 -21.10
N VAL A 66 -8.34 -6.38 -20.55
CA VAL A 66 -9.28 -6.43 -19.42
C VAL A 66 -10.60 -7.07 -19.85
N VAL A 67 -11.16 -6.67 -20.99
CA VAL A 67 -12.42 -7.25 -21.51
C VAL A 67 -12.24 -8.73 -21.83
N ALA A 68 -11.21 -9.11 -22.58
CA ALA A 68 -10.90 -10.50 -22.89
C ALA A 68 -10.64 -11.33 -21.62
N GLY A 69 -9.95 -10.75 -20.63
CA GLY A 69 -9.73 -11.38 -19.33
C GLY A 69 -11.03 -11.58 -18.54
N LEU A 70 -11.97 -10.62 -18.60
CA LEU A 70 -13.29 -10.74 -17.97
C LEU A 70 -14.19 -11.74 -18.70
N GLU A 71 -14.15 -11.80 -20.03
CA GLU A 71 -14.88 -12.81 -20.82
C GLU A 71 -14.32 -14.22 -20.59
N ALA A 72 -13.01 -14.34 -20.35
CA ALA A 72 -12.37 -15.60 -19.99
C ALA A 72 -12.63 -16.05 -18.53
N LEU A 73 -13.23 -15.19 -17.68
CA LEU A 73 -13.67 -15.60 -16.34
C LEU A 73 -14.89 -16.51 -16.46
N THR A 74 -14.64 -17.81 -16.54
CA THR A 74 -15.69 -18.82 -16.38
C THR A 74 -16.25 -18.72 -14.96
N PRO A 75 -17.57 -18.51 -14.79
CA PRO A 75 -18.17 -18.50 -13.46
C PRO A 75 -17.89 -19.82 -12.76
N LEU A 76 -17.63 -19.77 -11.45
CA LEU A 76 -17.40 -20.99 -10.69
C LEU A 76 -18.65 -21.88 -10.76
N ALA A 77 -18.43 -23.18 -10.97
CA ALA A 77 -19.50 -24.18 -10.97
C ALA A 77 -20.31 -24.15 -9.67
N ASP A 78 -19.62 -23.92 -8.54
CA ASP A 78 -20.21 -23.67 -7.24
C ASP A 78 -19.75 -22.29 -6.72
N PRO A 79 -20.67 -21.32 -6.56
CA PRO A 79 -20.31 -19.99 -6.08
C PRO A 79 -19.80 -20.06 -4.63
N LEU A 80 -18.84 -19.19 -4.31
CA LEU A 80 -18.33 -19.08 -2.95
C LEU A 80 -19.44 -18.72 -1.96
N GLY A 81 -19.32 -19.24 -0.73
CA GLY A 81 -20.14 -18.82 0.39
C GLY A 81 -20.15 -17.29 0.58
N PRO A 82 -21.19 -16.74 1.24
CA PRO A 82 -21.41 -15.30 1.30
C PRO A 82 -20.20 -14.56 1.90
N PRO A 83 -19.56 -13.62 1.17
CA PRO A 83 -18.30 -13.01 1.58
C PRO A 83 -18.45 -11.98 2.70
N ARG A 84 -19.67 -11.75 3.19
CA ARG A 84 -20.01 -10.64 4.09
C ARG A 84 -19.12 -10.58 5.33
N GLY A 85 -18.84 -11.72 5.98
CA GLY A 85 -18.00 -11.75 7.19
C GLY A 85 -16.56 -11.28 6.92
N VAL A 86 -15.97 -11.75 5.82
CA VAL A 86 -14.61 -11.37 5.41
C VAL A 86 -14.57 -9.89 4.98
N LEU A 87 -15.57 -9.44 4.23
CA LEU A 87 -15.70 -8.06 3.79
C LEU A 87 -15.88 -7.10 4.97
N ALA A 88 -16.75 -7.45 5.92
CA ALA A 88 -16.97 -6.68 7.14
C ALA A 88 -15.68 -6.59 7.98
N GLY A 89 -14.95 -7.70 8.10
CA GLY A 89 -13.65 -7.74 8.79
C GLY A 89 -12.60 -6.86 8.10
N GLY A 90 -12.42 -6.99 6.78
CA GLY A 90 -11.44 -6.23 6.00
C GLY A 90 -11.74 -4.72 5.99
N LEU A 91 -13.00 -4.35 5.80
CA LEU A 91 -13.47 -2.96 5.85
C LEU A 91 -13.41 -2.41 7.28
N GLY A 92 -13.74 -3.21 8.29
CA GLY A 92 -13.56 -2.85 9.69
C GLY A 92 -12.10 -2.54 10.01
N LEU A 93 -11.17 -3.40 9.59
CA LEU A 93 -9.72 -3.19 9.74
C LEU A 93 -9.24 -1.92 9.03
N LEU A 94 -9.81 -1.59 7.88
CA LEU A 94 -9.52 -0.33 7.17
C LEU A 94 -9.82 0.88 8.06
N PHE A 95 -10.92 0.88 8.82
CA PHE A 95 -11.25 1.95 9.76
C PHE A 95 -10.50 1.86 11.09
N VAL A 96 -10.28 0.66 11.64
CA VAL A 96 -9.39 0.45 12.82
C VAL A 96 -8.00 1.03 12.54
N SER A 97 -7.55 1.00 11.28
CA SER A 97 -6.26 1.57 10.90
C SER A 97 -6.12 3.09 11.15
N LEU A 98 -7.23 3.81 11.35
CA LEU A 98 -7.22 5.22 11.78
C LEU A 98 -6.58 5.41 13.15
N ALA A 99 -6.56 4.38 14.01
CA ALA A 99 -5.85 4.41 15.28
C ALA A 99 -4.38 4.84 15.08
N TRP A 100 -3.76 4.42 13.97
CA TRP A 100 -2.36 4.71 13.65
C TRP A 100 -2.16 5.95 12.76
N ALA A 101 -3.23 6.52 12.19
CA ALA A 101 -3.16 7.64 11.23
C ALA A 101 -2.80 8.99 11.87
N GLY A 102 -2.96 9.17 13.19
CA GLY A 102 -2.76 10.45 13.88
C GLY A 102 -1.33 10.94 14.02
N ARG A 103 -0.33 10.25 13.44
CA ARG A 103 1.10 10.59 13.61
C ARG A 103 1.68 11.42 12.47
N VAL A 104 1.04 11.43 11.31
CA VAL A 104 1.57 12.04 10.08
C VAL A 104 0.44 12.77 9.37
N PRO A 105 0.66 14.01 8.89
CA PRO A 105 -0.38 14.74 8.18
C PRO A 105 -0.69 14.05 6.84
N PRO A 106 -1.97 13.85 6.49
CA PRO A 106 -2.34 13.23 5.21
C PRO A 106 -2.18 14.21 4.03
N VAL A 107 -2.04 15.51 4.30
CA VAL A 107 -1.77 16.57 3.31
C VAL A 107 -0.53 17.34 3.75
N ILE A 108 0.35 17.68 2.82
CA ILE A 108 1.58 18.42 3.10
C ILE A 108 1.61 19.75 2.34
N LEU A 109 2.26 20.75 2.92
CA LEU A 109 2.61 22.01 2.25
C LEU A 109 4.09 22.02 1.86
N ASP A 110 4.39 22.68 0.75
CA ASP A 110 5.77 22.83 0.29
C ASP A 110 6.51 23.83 1.16
N ARG A 111 7.83 23.68 1.27
CA ARG A 111 8.70 24.60 2.02
C ARG A 111 8.47 26.07 1.65
N ARG A 112 8.30 26.37 0.36
CA ARG A 112 8.03 27.73 -0.13
C ARG A 112 6.67 28.27 0.33
N ASP A 113 5.64 27.42 0.32
CA ASP A 113 4.29 27.80 0.76
C ASP A 113 4.26 28.01 2.28
N LEU A 114 5.00 27.22 3.04
CA LEU A 114 5.15 27.39 4.50
C LEU A 114 5.82 28.71 4.87
N TYR A 115 6.90 29.10 4.19
CA TYR A 115 7.53 30.41 4.43
C TYR A 115 6.60 31.58 4.09
N ARG A 116 5.79 31.44 3.03
CA ARG A 116 4.78 32.44 2.67
C ARG A 116 3.70 32.58 3.74
N LEU A 117 3.24 31.45 4.31
CA LEU A 117 2.27 31.47 5.41
C LEU A 117 2.85 32.07 6.70
N GLY A 118 4.16 31.93 6.93
CA GLY A 118 4.85 32.61 8.03
C GLY A 118 4.94 34.13 7.86
N ALA A 119 5.01 34.62 6.61
CA ALA A 119 5.04 36.05 6.30
C ALA A 119 3.64 36.68 6.20
N ALA A 120 2.64 35.92 5.75
CA ALA A 120 1.25 36.33 5.63
C ALA A 120 0.33 35.20 6.13
N PRO A 121 -0.11 35.23 7.41
CA PRO A 121 -0.96 34.19 7.96
C PRO A 121 -2.34 34.21 7.29
N VAL A 122 -2.81 33.03 6.89
CA VAL A 122 -4.11 32.80 6.27
C VAL A 122 -4.80 31.64 6.99
N GLU A 123 -6.13 31.64 6.99
CA GLU A 123 -6.96 30.54 7.49
C GLU A 123 -6.50 29.18 6.90
N PRO A 124 -6.35 28.12 7.71
CA PRO A 124 -5.81 26.84 7.25
C PRO A 124 -6.60 26.23 6.09
N TRP A 125 -7.94 26.34 6.13
CA TRP A 125 -8.80 25.88 5.05
C TRP A 125 -8.47 26.55 3.72
N LEU A 126 -8.27 27.87 3.68
CA LEU A 126 -7.97 28.58 2.44
C LEU A 126 -6.61 28.17 1.85
N ALA A 127 -5.61 27.97 2.71
CA ALA A 127 -4.29 27.50 2.30
C ALA A 127 -4.31 26.06 1.76
N LEU A 128 -5.07 25.17 2.42
CA LEU A 128 -5.08 23.73 2.15
C LEU A 128 -6.18 23.26 1.19
N ARG A 129 -7.24 24.04 0.97
CA ARG A 129 -8.45 23.64 0.23
C ARG A 129 -8.13 22.87 -1.04
N TRP A 130 -7.29 23.43 -1.91
CA TRP A 130 -6.93 22.78 -3.17
C TRP A 130 -6.25 21.42 -2.96
N ARG A 131 -5.21 21.35 -2.12
CA ARG A 131 -4.46 20.11 -1.87
C ARG A 131 -5.33 19.06 -1.17
N PHE A 132 -6.17 19.49 -0.24
CA PHE A 132 -7.13 18.65 0.45
C PHE A 132 -8.17 18.08 -0.53
N THR A 133 -8.79 18.92 -1.37
CA THR A 133 -9.74 18.47 -2.40
C THR A 133 -9.10 17.49 -3.39
N VAL A 134 -7.89 17.76 -3.88
CA VAL A 134 -7.18 16.84 -4.78
C VAL A 134 -6.96 15.48 -4.11
N LYS A 135 -6.63 15.43 -2.82
CA LYS A 135 -6.46 14.18 -2.08
C LYS A 135 -7.78 13.45 -1.81
N VAL A 136 -8.86 14.18 -1.54
CA VAL A 136 -10.22 13.61 -1.41
C VAL A 136 -10.65 13.00 -2.74
N VAL A 137 -10.52 13.73 -3.85
CA VAL A 137 -10.85 13.24 -5.20
C VAL A 137 -9.97 12.05 -5.56
N GLY A 138 -8.68 12.08 -5.25
CA GLY A 138 -7.78 10.95 -5.46
C GLY A 138 -8.16 9.71 -4.64
N ALA A 139 -8.59 9.89 -3.38
CA ALA A 139 -9.09 8.79 -2.55
C ALA A 139 -10.40 8.21 -3.10
N ALA A 140 -11.31 9.08 -3.55
CA ALA A 140 -12.55 8.67 -4.20
C ALA A 140 -12.29 7.89 -5.49
N ALA A 141 -11.40 8.37 -6.35
CA ALA A 141 -11.02 7.71 -7.60
C ALA A 141 -10.37 6.34 -7.36
N LEU A 142 -9.49 6.23 -6.36
CA LEU A 142 -8.88 4.96 -5.98
C LEU A 142 -9.93 3.97 -5.45
N GLY A 143 -10.87 4.45 -4.63
CA GLY A 143 -11.95 3.62 -4.11
C GLY A 143 -12.89 3.14 -5.21
N ALA A 144 -13.24 4.04 -6.14
CA ALA A 144 -14.04 3.71 -7.30
C ALA A 144 -13.34 2.67 -8.19
N ALA A 145 -12.05 2.82 -8.47
CA ALA A 145 -11.29 1.85 -9.24
C ALA A 145 -11.27 0.45 -8.59
N LEU A 146 -11.02 0.38 -7.28
CA LEU A 146 -11.10 -0.88 -6.53
C LEU A 146 -12.50 -1.49 -6.59
N GLY A 147 -13.55 -0.67 -6.50
CA GLY A 147 -14.91 -1.15 -6.56
C GLY A 147 -15.36 -1.56 -7.96
N VAL A 148 -14.86 -0.93 -9.04
CA VAL A 148 -15.08 -1.39 -10.42
C VAL A 148 -14.48 -2.78 -10.62
N VAL A 149 -13.25 -2.99 -10.14
CA VAL A 149 -12.61 -4.31 -10.17
C VAL A 149 -13.47 -5.33 -9.40
N TRP A 150 -13.98 -4.95 -8.22
CA TRP A 150 -14.86 -5.82 -7.45
C TRP A 150 -16.19 -6.11 -8.17
N THR A 151 -16.85 -5.10 -8.75
CA THR A 151 -18.10 -5.26 -9.52
C THR A 151 -17.92 -6.22 -10.68
N ALA A 152 -16.75 -6.23 -11.32
CA ALA A 152 -16.44 -7.14 -12.42
C ALA A 152 -16.18 -8.59 -11.94
N LEU A 153 -15.53 -8.76 -10.79
CA LEU A 153 -15.20 -10.09 -10.24
C LEU A 153 -16.35 -10.75 -9.47
N ALA A 154 -17.19 -9.97 -8.78
CA ALA A 154 -18.20 -10.49 -7.87
C ALA A 154 -19.22 -11.47 -8.53
N PRO A 155 -19.71 -11.23 -9.77
CA PRO A 155 -20.61 -12.17 -10.43
C PRO A 155 -19.94 -13.53 -10.69
N ALA A 156 -18.69 -13.55 -11.16
CA ALA A 156 -17.97 -14.77 -11.46
C ALA A 156 -17.61 -15.58 -10.21
N LEU A 157 -17.35 -14.89 -9.08
CA LEU A 157 -16.89 -15.50 -7.83
C LEU A 157 -18.04 -15.92 -6.89
N PHE A 158 -19.10 -15.13 -6.81
CA PHE A 158 -20.16 -15.28 -5.80
C PHE A 158 -21.56 -15.44 -6.42
N GLY A 159 -21.68 -15.42 -7.76
CA GLY A 159 -22.97 -15.49 -8.45
C GLY A 159 -23.89 -14.29 -8.19
N ARG A 160 -23.34 -13.15 -7.72
CA ARG A 160 -24.12 -11.97 -7.34
C ARG A 160 -23.56 -10.68 -7.94
N PRO A 161 -24.42 -9.82 -8.54
CA PRO A 161 -24.00 -8.52 -9.01
C PRO A 161 -23.82 -7.53 -7.84
N ALA A 162 -22.72 -6.79 -7.84
CA ALA A 162 -22.41 -5.74 -6.87
C ALA A 162 -22.20 -4.38 -7.57
N PRO A 163 -23.23 -3.79 -8.18
CA PRO A 163 -23.11 -2.55 -8.96
C PRO A 163 -22.71 -1.33 -8.10
N TRP A 164 -23.00 -1.37 -6.80
CA TRP A 164 -22.75 -0.28 -5.87
C TRP A 164 -21.38 -0.33 -5.16
N ALA A 165 -20.53 -1.30 -5.51
CA ALA A 165 -19.20 -1.46 -4.92
C ALA A 165 -18.29 -0.24 -5.16
N ALA A 166 -18.30 0.28 -6.40
CA ALA A 166 -17.52 1.46 -6.79
C ALA A 166 -17.86 2.72 -5.96
N PRO A 167 -19.12 3.18 -5.90
CA PRO A 167 -19.46 4.34 -5.07
C PRO A 167 -19.27 4.07 -3.58
N ALA A 168 -19.54 2.85 -3.09
CA ALA A 168 -19.37 2.52 -1.67
C ALA A 168 -17.90 2.61 -1.23
N LEU A 169 -16.97 2.04 -1.99
CA LEU A 169 -15.53 2.10 -1.69
C LEU A 169 -14.96 3.52 -1.88
N ALA A 170 -15.46 4.28 -2.85
CA ALA A 170 -15.12 5.69 -2.99
C ALA A 170 -15.48 6.48 -1.72
N LEU A 171 -16.71 6.31 -1.22
CA LEU A 171 -17.18 6.96 0.01
C LEU A 171 -16.40 6.49 1.25
N ALA A 172 -16.11 5.19 1.36
CA ALA A 172 -15.32 4.63 2.45
C ALA A 172 -13.91 5.25 2.51
N LEU A 173 -13.23 5.38 1.38
CA LEU A 173 -11.89 5.98 1.33
C LEU A 173 -11.90 7.49 1.57
N VAL A 174 -12.94 8.20 1.13
CA VAL A 174 -13.15 9.61 1.48
C VAL A 174 -13.33 9.77 2.99
N ALA A 175 -14.22 8.98 3.60
CA ALA A 175 -14.43 8.98 5.04
C ALA A 175 -13.15 8.65 5.81
N ARG A 176 -12.40 7.65 5.33
CA ARG A 176 -11.12 7.22 5.90
C ARG A 176 -10.04 8.30 5.79
N PHE A 177 -9.99 9.04 4.68
CA PHE A 177 -9.06 10.15 4.50
C PHE A 177 -9.41 11.32 5.42
N ALA A 178 -10.68 11.73 5.47
CA ALA A 178 -11.14 12.79 6.35
C ALA A 178 -10.97 12.43 7.83
N GLY A 179 -11.24 11.17 8.19
CA GLY A 179 -10.93 10.62 9.52
C GLY A 179 -9.44 10.66 9.85
N ALA A 180 -8.56 10.43 8.87
CA ALA A 180 -7.11 10.53 9.08
C ALA A 180 -6.69 11.95 9.42
N TRP A 181 -7.28 12.94 8.75
CA TRP A 181 -7.07 14.35 9.05
C TRP A 181 -7.56 14.68 10.47
N LEU A 182 -8.75 14.25 10.85
CA LEU A 182 -9.31 14.45 12.19
C LEU A 182 -8.46 13.79 13.29
N ARG A 183 -7.94 12.59 13.04
CA ARG A 183 -6.99 11.91 13.93
C ARG A 183 -5.67 12.66 14.07
N TYR A 184 -5.24 13.33 13.01
CA TYR A 184 -4.00 14.10 12.99
C TYR A 184 -4.14 15.47 13.67
N GLY A 185 -5.21 16.20 13.37
CA GLY A 185 -5.53 17.51 13.96
C GLY A 185 -6.03 17.47 15.40
N ALA A 186 -5.98 16.31 16.05
CA ALA A 186 -6.56 16.00 17.37
C ALA A 186 -5.89 16.71 18.57
N GLY A 187 -5.31 17.91 18.38
CA GLY A 187 -4.88 18.76 19.47
C GLY A 187 -6.03 19.26 20.35
N GLN A 188 -7.24 19.37 19.80
CA GLN A 188 -8.43 19.87 20.53
C GLN A 188 -9.64 18.90 20.56
N ALA A 189 -9.84 18.05 19.55
CA ALA A 189 -11.00 17.16 19.48
C ALA A 189 -10.62 15.69 19.15
N PRO A 190 -9.91 14.99 20.07
CA PRO A 190 -9.50 13.60 19.86
C PRO A 190 -10.67 12.65 19.60
N ALA A 191 -11.87 13.01 20.12
CA ALA A 191 -13.09 12.23 19.98
C ALA A 191 -13.57 12.10 18.53
N TRP A 192 -13.45 13.12 17.67
CA TRP A 192 -14.04 13.08 16.32
C TRP A 192 -13.31 12.11 15.39
N GLY A 193 -11.98 12.06 15.46
CA GLY A 193 -11.21 11.08 14.69
C GLY A 193 -11.51 9.64 15.12
N TRP A 194 -11.78 9.41 16.42
CA TRP A 194 -12.21 8.11 16.94
C TRP A 194 -13.67 7.80 16.61
N ALA A 195 -14.55 8.81 16.59
CA ALA A 195 -15.94 8.65 16.20
C ALA A 195 -16.06 8.23 14.72
N VAL A 196 -15.23 8.79 13.82
CA VAL A 196 -15.17 8.34 12.41
C VAL A 196 -14.62 6.92 12.31
N ALA A 197 -13.65 6.53 13.15
CA ALA A 197 -13.13 5.16 13.17
C ALA A 197 -14.19 4.16 13.66
N ALA A 198 -14.84 4.44 14.79
CA ALA A 198 -15.90 3.61 15.37
C ALA A 198 -17.12 3.55 14.44
N GLY A 199 -17.55 4.70 13.92
CA GLY A 199 -18.63 4.80 12.93
C GLY A 199 -18.31 4.03 11.65
N GLY A 200 -17.08 4.11 11.15
CA GLY A 200 -16.65 3.34 9.98
C GLY A 200 -16.61 1.83 10.22
N VAL A 201 -16.21 1.38 11.42
CA VAL A 201 -16.30 -0.04 11.82
C VAL A 201 -17.77 -0.46 11.92
N ALA A 202 -18.63 0.34 12.54
CA ALA A 202 -20.06 0.06 12.65
C ALA A 202 -20.70 -0.04 11.26
N VAL A 203 -20.44 0.92 10.37
CA VAL A 203 -20.92 0.92 8.98
C VAL A 203 -20.35 -0.26 8.17
N ALA A 204 -19.17 -0.78 8.50
CA ALA A 204 -18.62 -1.97 7.85
C ALA A 204 -19.39 -3.26 8.18
N VAL A 205 -19.89 -3.39 9.42
CA VAL A 205 -20.56 -4.61 9.91
C VAL A 205 -22.09 -4.53 9.83
N ALA A 206 -22.64 -3.31 9.90
CA ALA A 206 -24.07 -3.05 9.95
C ALA A 206 -24.83 -3.67 8.76
N PRO A 207 -26.08 -4.13 8.98
CA PRO A 207 -26.97 -4.47 7.89
C PRO A 207 -27.20 -3.25 6.99
N PHE A 208 -27.19 -3.46 5.67
CA PHE A 208 -27.21 -2.42 4.64
C PHE A 208 -26.01 -1.45 4.72
N GLY A 209 -24.90 -1.89 5.30
CA GLY A 209 -23.63 -1.14 5.39
C GLY A 209 -22.67 -1.38 4.22
N LEU A 210 -21.38 -1.09 4.42
CA LEU A 210 -20.34 -1.21 3.39
C LEU A 210 -20.13 -2.65 2.89
N ALA A 211 -20.19 -3.66 3.77
CA ALA A 211 -20.05 -5.06 3.35
C ALA A 211 -21.23 -5.52 2.48
N ASP A 212 -22.42 -5.01 2.78
CA ASP A 212 -23.63 -5.28 2.00
C ASP A 212 -23.59 -4.53 0.64
N ALA A 213 -22.99 -3.33 0.58
CA ALA A 213 -22.79 -2.63 -0.69
C ALA A 213 -21.89 -3.39 -1.70
N LEU A 214 -21.04 -4.28 -1.20
CA LEU A 214 -20.17 -5.15 -1.99
C LEU A 214 -20.82 -6.48 -2.37
N SER A 215 -22.04 -6.75 -1.91
CA SER A 215 -22.70 -8.05 -2.09
C SER A 215 -24.18 -7.97 -2.52
N PHE A 216 -24.81 -6.79 -2.43
CA PHE A 216 -26.20 -6.54 -2.78
C PHE A 216 -26.35 -5.48 -3.88
N ALA A 217 -27.38 -5.64 -4.71
CA ALA A 217 -27.68 -4.75 -5.82
C ALA A 217 -28.59 -3.55 -5.45
N SER A 218 -28.84 -3.29 -4.17
CA SER A 218 -29.71 -2.20 -3.73
C SER A 218 -28.94 -0.90 -3.50
N PRO A 219 -29.39 0.26 -4.02
CA PRO A 219 -28.74 1.56 -3.77
C PRO A 219 -28.83 2.03 -2.31
N VAL A 220 -29.78 1.49 -1.53
CA VAL A 220 -30.00 1.86 -0.13
C VAL A 220 -28.75 1.65 0.73
N VAL A 221 -27.90 0.70 0.34
CA VAL A 221 -26.61 0.40 0.99
C VAL A 221 -25.60 1.57 0.96
N LEU A 222 -25.83 2.58 0.13
CA LEU A 222 -24.97 3.76 0.03
C LEU A 222 -25.28 4.84 1.07
N VAL A 223 -26.45 4.79 1.71
CA VAL A 223 -26.88 5.82 2.67
C VAL A 223 -25.91 5.93 3.84
N LEU A 224 -25.55 4.81 4.45
CA LEU A 224 -24.62 4.78 5.59
C LEU A 224 -23.19 5.22 5.22
N PRO A 225 -22.55 4.70 4.14
CA PRO A 225 -21.27 5.21 3.65
C PRO A 225 -21.29 6.70 3.31
N ALA A 226 -22.37 7.19 2.68
CA ALA A 226 -22.50 8.59 2.29
C ALA A 226 -22.62 9.50 3.51
N ALA A 227 -23.44 9.12 4.49
CA ALA A 227 -23.58 9.86 5.75
C ALA A 227 -22.24 9.94 6.50
N LEU A 228 -21.51 8.82 6.61
CA LEU A 228 -20.18 8.78 7.24
C LEU A 228 -19.19 9.69 6.52
N ALA A 229 -19.13 9.63 5.18
CA ALA A 229 -18.23 10.45 4.39
C ALA A 229 -18.55 11.95 4.49
N ALA A 230 -19.84 12.30 4.41
CA ALA A 230 -20.30 13.68 4.54
C ALA A 230 -19.99 14.25 5.92
N GLN A 231 -20.30 13.51 7.00
CA GLN A 231 -19.98 13.94 8.37
C GLN A 231 -18.47 14.11 8.56
N ALA A 232 -17.66 13.14 8.12
CA ALA A 232 -16.21 13.21 8.25
C ALA A 232 -15.63 14.42 7.51
N LEU A 233 -16.14 14.74 6.30
CA LEU A 233 -15.71 15.91 5.53
C LEU A 233 -16.14 17.23 6.18
N VAL A 234 -17.36 17.32 6.70
CA VAL A 234 -17.85 18.52 7.40
C VAL A 234 -17.01 18.78 8.64
N LEU A 235 -16.74 17.75 9.45
CA LEU A 235 -15.90 17.85 10.63
C LEU A 235 -14.46 18.21 10.27
N ALA A 236 -13.88 17.60 9.23
CA ALA A 236 -12.53 17.92 8.78
C ALA A 236 -12.43 19.35 8.24
N ARG A 237 -13.46 19.83 7.56
CA ARG A 237 -13.54 21.23 7.12
C ARG A 237 -13.63 22.16 8.32
N ARG A 238 -14.47 21.86 9.31
CA ARG A 238 -14.59 22.65 10.54
C ARG A 238 -13.25 22.75 11.28
N SER A 239 -12.56 21.62 11.47
CA SER A 239 -11.24 21.63 12.13
C SER A 239 -10.17 22.41 11.36
N LEU A 240 -10.28 22.48 10.03
CA LEU A 240 -9.41 23.30 9.18
C LEU A 240 -9.71 24.80 9.22
N ARG A 241 -10.89 25.22 9.69
CA ARG A 241 -11.23 26.64 9.83
C ARG A 241 -10.77 27.22 11.16
N GLU A 242 -10.81 26.39 12.21
CA GLU A 242 -10.54 26.82 13.58
C GLU A 242 -9.04 27.11 13.77
N GLU A 243 -8.15 26.12 13.59
CA GLU A 243 -6.72 26.31 13.87
C GLU A 243 -5.79 25.40 13.04
N TRP A 244 -4.52 25.80 12.93
CA TRP A 244 -3.47 24.93 12.41
C TRP A 244 -3.10 23.86 13.44
N PRO A 245 -2.96 22.57 13.06
CA PRO A 245 -2.41 21.59 13.97
C PRO A 245 -0.97 21.99 14.40
N PRO A 246 -0.63 21.87 15.69
CA PRO A 246 0.58 22.48 16.25
C PRO A 246 1.90 21.99 15.63
N ARG A 247 1.90 20.80 15.03
CA ARG A 247 3.09 20.16 14.41
C ARG A 247 3.08 20.18 12.88
N PHE A 248 2.05 20.79 12.27
CA PHE A 248 1.82 20.70 10.84
C PHE A 248 2.95 21.30 10.00
N ALA A 249 3.44 22.49 10.38
CA ALA A 249 4.50 23.18 9.65
C ALA A 249 5.83 22.39 9.71
N ALA A 250 6.26 21.99 10.90
CA ALA A 250 7.50 21.24 11.09
C ALA A 250 7.47 19.88 10.35
N GLN A 251 6.37 19.14 10.46
CA GLN A 251 6.24 17.85 9.76
C GLN A 251 6.14 18.01 8.24
N SER A 252 5.50 19.08 7.75
CA SER A 252 5.45 19.37 6.32
C SER A 252 6.84 19.69 5.76
N LEU A 253 7.70 20.43 6.49
CA LEU A 253 9.09 20.64 6.10
C LEU A 253 9.87 19.34 5.98
N VAL A 254 9.78 18.48 6.99
CA VAL A 254 10.44 17.16 6.98
C VAL A 254 9.94 16.29 5.82
N LEU A 255 8.63 16.27 5.57
CA LEU A 255 8.03 15.48 4.49
C LEU A 255 8.41 16.00 3.10
N THR A 256 8.55 17.31 2.93
CA THR A 256 9.01 17.89 1.66
C THR A 256 10.48 17.59 1.38
N GLN A 257 11.33 17.59 2.41
CA GLN A 257 12.72 17.13 2.29
C GLN A 257 12.78 15.64 1.92
N LEU A 258 11.99 14.79 2.58
CA LEU A 258 11.90 13.37 2.25
C LEU A 258 11.39 13.13 0.81
N GLN A 259 10.43 13.95 0.35
CA GLN A 259 9.94 13.88 -1.03
C GLN A 259 11.02 14.33 -2.04
N ALA A 260 11.76 15.39 -1.73
CA ALA A 260 12.87 15.87 -2.57
C ALA A 260 13.97 14.82 -2.69
N MET A 261 14.36 14.19 -1.57
CA MET A 261 15.29 13.05 -1.57
C MET A 261 14.77 11.90 -2.43
N ARG A 262 13.48 11.54 -2.30
CA ARG A 262 12.88 10.48 -3.13
C ARG A 262 12.91 10.83 -4.62
N THR A 263 12.60 12.08 -4.99
CA THR A 263 12.66 12.50 -6.39
C THR A 263 14.09 12.50 -6.93
N LEU A 264 15.08 12.93 -6.13
CA LEU A 264 16.49 12.85 -6.49
C LEU A 264 16.95 11.40 -6.66
N GLN A 265 16.53 10.50 -5.78
CA GLN A 265 16.81 9.06 -5.90
C GLN A 265 16.17 8.44 -7.14
N LEU A 266 14.95 8.83 -7.50
CA LEU A 266 14.31 8.37 -8.73
C LEU A 266 15.06 8.89 -9.97
N MET A 267 15.45 10.17 -9.99
CA MET A 267 16.21 10.74 -11.10
C MET A 267 17.62 10.15 -11.20
N ALA A 268 18.29 9.93 -10.07
CA ALA A 268 19.59 9.27 -10.00
C ALA A 268 19.50 7.82 -10.46
N GLY A 269 18.43 7.09 -10.07
CA GLY A 269 18.17 5.74 -10.55
C GLY A 269 17.91 5.68 -12.06
N LEU A 270 17.12 6.61 -12.61
CA LEU A 270 16.91 6.74 -14.06
C LEU A 270 18.20 7.12 -14.81
N ALA A 271 19.09 7.87 -14.16
CA ALA A 271 20.38 8.27 -14.71
C ALA A 271 21.52 7.24 -14.45
N GLY A 272 21.22 6.09 -13.85
CA GLY A 272 22.22 5.04 -13.57
C GLY A 272 23.14 5.30 -12.36
N PHE A 273 22.94 6.40 -11.62
CA PHE A 273 23.70 6.72 -10.41
C PHE A 273 23.10 6.04 -9.17
N ALA A 274 23.13 4.70 -9.13
CA ALA A 274 22.60 3.91 -8.01
C ALA A 274 23.35 4.14 -6.68
N ARG A 275 24.59 4.66 -6.72
CA ARG A 275 25.45 4.85 -5.54
C ARG A 275 25.01 5.98 -4.60
N GLN A 276 24.32 7.02 -5.07
CA GLN A 276 23.90 8.15 -4.23
C GLN A 276 22.76 7.77 -3.25
N ALA A 277 21.88 6.83 -3.62
CA ALA A 277 20.71 6.44 -2.82
C ALA A 277 21.08 5.78 -1.46
N ALA A 278 22.29 5.23 -1.35
CA ALA A 278 22.80 4.58 -0.15
C ALA A 278 23.32 5.55 0.91
N ALA A 279 23.98 6.65 0.49
CA ALA A 279 24.53 7.67 1.40
C ALA A 279 23.41 8.40 2.17
N ASP A 280 22.27 8.58 1.51
CA ASP A 280 21.07 9.25 2.02
C ASP A 280 20.29 8.46 3.09
N GLY A 281 20.60 7.18 3.29
CA GLY A 281 19.85 6.30 4.19
C GLY A 281 19.92 6.72 5.67
N GLY A 282 21.05 7.30 6.10
CA GLY A 282 21.23 7.85 7.45
C GLY A 282 20.43 9.13 7.68
N GLU A 283 20.45 10.05 6.71
CA GLU A 283 19.69 11.29 6.75
C GLU A 283 18.18 11.05 6.69
N ARG A 284 17.73 10.13 5.81
CA ARG A 284 16.34 9.68 5.76
C ARG A 284 15.85 9.13 7.11
N ARG A 285 16.68 8.35 7.81
CA ARG A 285 16.34 7.83 9.15
C ARG A 285 16.24 8.95 10.19
N ARG A 286 17.13 9.94 10.15
CA ARG A 286 17.08 11.12 11.02
C ARG A 286 15.83 11.96 10.76
N LEU A 287 15.47 12.20 9.50
CA LEU A 287 14.25 12.92 9.12
C LEU A 287 12.98 12.14 9.52
N LEU A 288 12.93 10.83 9.32
CA LEU A 288 11.82 9.99 9.79
C LEU A 288 11.71 9.96 11.32
N ALA A 289 12.82 10.07 12.04
CA ALA A 289 12.82 10.19 13.50
C ALA A 289 12.29 11.56 13.95
N ALA A 290 12.70 12.65 13.27
CA ALA A 290 12.20 14.00 13.51
C ALA A 290 10.70 14.12 13.25
N LEU A 291 10.15 13.40 12.26
CA LEU A 291 8.71 13.35 11.98
C LEU A 291 7.87 12.86 13.17
N HIS A 292 8.45 12.04 14.05
CA HIS A 292 7.74 11.35 15.13
C HIS A 292 8.07 11.87 16.54
N ASP A 293 8.80 12.99 16.69
CA ASP A 293 9.22 13.60 17.96
C ASP A 293 9.69 12.55 18.99
N ARG A 294 10.60 11.67 18.58
CA ARG A 294 11.28 10.76 19.51
C ARG A 294 12.73 11.21 19.68
N PRO A 295 13.01 12.19 20.56
CA PRO A 295 14.37 12.42 21.02
C PRO A 295 14.83 11.11 21.70
N GLY A 296 15.79 10.42 21.05
CA GLY A 296 16.24 9.08 21.45
C GLY A 296 15.97 7.96 20.45
N ALA A 297 15.36 8.22 19.28
CA ALA A 297 15.17 7.21 18.23
C ALA A 297 16.47 6.60 17.67
N THR A 298 17.62 7.20 17.96
CA THR A 298 18.96 6.66 17.64
C THR A 298 19.43 5.60 18.63
N ARG A 299 18.85 5.52 19.84
CA ARG A 299 19.12 4.44 20.79
C ARG A 299 18.04 3.36 20.66
N PRO A 300 18.40 2.10 20.38
CA PRO A 300 17.43 1.02 20.30
C PRO A 300 16.79 0.76 21.66
N ARG A 301 15.45 0.74 21.70
CA ARG A 301 14.68 0.37 22.91
C ARG A 301 14.77 -1.11 23.26
N ARG A 302 15.16 -1.94 22.28
CA ARG A 302 15.32 -3.39 22.40
C ARG A 302 16.51 -3.81 21.52
N SER A 303 17.44 -4.57 22.07
CA SER A 303 18.56 -5.14 21.33
C SER A 303 18.69 -6.61 21.69
N LEU A 304 18.86 -7.45 20.67
CA LEU A 304 19.33 -8.82 20.88
C LEU A 304 20.81 -8.77 21.33
N PRO A 305 21.30 -9.78 22.07
CA PRO A 305 22.71 -9.89 22.43
C PRO A 305 23.59 -9.86 21.17
N LEU A 306 24.81 -9.37 21.30
CA LEU A 306 25.77 -9.34 20.19
C LEU A 306 26.15 -10.77 19.81
N VAL A 307 26.25 -11.04 18.51
CA VAL A 307 26.78 -12.31 18.00
C VAL A 307 28.26 -12.39 18.31
N SER A 308 28.77 -13.59 18.61
CA SER A 308 30.20 -13.82 18.78
C SER A 308 30.97 -13.39 17.52
N ALA A 309 32.19 -12.88 17.72
CA ALA A 309 33.06 -12.49 16.60
C ALA A 309 33.46 -13.67 15.69
N SER A 310 33.29 -14.90 16.17
CA SER A 310 33.58 -16.15 15.46
C SER A 310 32.44 -16.69 14.59
N ALA A 311 31.25 -16.08 14.63
CA ALA A 311 30.12 -16.60 13.86
C ALA A 311 30.31 -16.39 12.34
N PRO A 312 29.84 -17.33 11.50
CA PRO A 312 29.89 -17.17 10.05
C PRO A 312 29.12 -15.92 9.60
N ARG A 313 29.60 -15.30 8.51
CA ARG A 313 29.13 -13.98 8.06
C ARG A 313 27.63 -13.95 7.72
N TRP A 314 27.07 -15.05 7.21
CA TRP A 314 25.63 -15.19 6.98
C TRP A 314 24.81 -15.20 8.29
N GLN A 315 25.33 -15.76 9.40
CA GLN A 315 24.64 -15.73 10.69
C GLN A 315 24.69 -14.34 11.31
N ALA A 316 25.81 -13.64 11.18
CA ALA A 316 25.92 -12.26 11.65
C ALA A 316 24.94 -11.33 10.91
N THR A 317 24.75 -11.54 9.61
CA THR A 317 23.76 -10.80 8.82
C THR A 317 22.33 -11.22 9.14
N ALA A 318 22.05 -12.51 9.35
CA ALA A 318 20.77 -13.02 9.86
C ALA A 318 20.40 -12.45 11.23
N TRP A 319 21.37 -12.30 12.12
CA TRP A 319 21.12 -11.73 13.44
C TRP A 319 20.86 -10.23 13.39
N ARG A 320 21.48 -9.52 12.45
CA ARG A 320 21.20 -8.10 12.18
C ARG A 320 19.81 -7.90 11.62
N THR A 321 19.38 -8.75 10.68
CA THR A 321 18.03 -8.70 10.10
C THR A 321 16.97 -9.06 11.14
N ALA A 322 17.19 -10.09 11.96
CA ALA A 322 16.34 -10.44 13.10
C ALA A 322 16.27 -9.32 14.16
N SER A 323 17.41 -8.70 14.48
CA SER A 323 17.48 -7.56 15.40
C SER A 323 16.69 -6.35 14.88
N ASP A 324 16.72 -6.09 13.58
CA ASP A 324 15.96 -4.99 12.97
C ASP A 324 14.46 -5.26 13.00
N LEU A 325 14.03 -6.50 12.73
CA LEU A 325 12.64 -6.94 12.89
C LEU A 325 12.18 -6.75 14.35
N TRP A 326 12.99 -7.18 15.32
CA TRP A 326 12.70 -7.07 16.75
C TRP A 326 12.64 -5.63 17.26
N ARG A 327 13.41 -4.73 16.65
CA ARG A 327 13.43 -3.29 16.97
C ARG A 327 12.18 -2.55 16.49
N ARG A 328 11.34 -3.16 15.65
CA ARG A 328 10.11 -2.54 15.17
C ARG A 328 9.15 -2.26 16.32
N SER A 329 8.35 -1.21 16.17
CA SER A 329 7.26 -0.95 17.12
C SER A 329 6.30 -2.14 17.12
N PRO A 330 5.70 -2.51 18.27
CA PRO A 330 4.75 -3.61 18.39
C PRO A 330 3.69 -3.70 17.28
N PRO A 331 3.05 -2.61 16.83
CA PRO A 331 2.05 -2.70 15.74
C PRO A 331 2.66 -3.05 14.37
N ARG A 332 3.89 -2.62 14.09
CA ARG A 332 4.59 -2.97 12.84
C ARG A 332 5.06 -4.42 12.87
N LEU A 333 5.44 -4.92 14.05
CA LEU A 333 5.77 -6.33 14.24
C LEU A 333 4.51 -7.19 14.07
N ALA A 334 3.41 -6.83 14.75
CA ALA A 334 2.13 -7.52 14.61
C ALA A 334 1.63 -7.56 13.17
N LEU A 335 1.70 -6.44 12.45
CA LEU A 335 1.35 -6.39 11.02
C LEU A 335 2.26 -7.28 10.17
N ALA A 336 3.57 -7.28 10.43
CA ALA A 336 4.51 -8.14 9.69
C ALA A 336 4.23 -9.63 9.96
N VAL A 337 3.91 -10.00 11.21
CA VAL A 337 3.52 -11.36 11.59
C VAL A 337 2.20 -11.77 10.92
N LEU A 338 1.20 -10.89 10.92
CA LEU A 338 -0.08 -11.14 10.24
C LEU A 338 0.09 -11.31 8.73
N LEU A 339 0.89 -10.46 8.09
CA LEU A 339 1.19 -10.59 6.66
C LEU A 339 1.95 -11.88 6.35
N ALA A 340 2.89 -12.27 7.22
CA ALA A 340 3.62 -13.52 7.07
C ALA A 340 2.70 -14.74 7.19
N GLY A 341 1.81 -14.75 8.18
CA GLY A 341 0.78 -15.78 8.33
C GLY A 341 -0.14 -15.84 7.11
N ALA A 342 -0.64 -14.70 6.64
CA ALA A 342 -1.47 -14.62 5.44
C ALA A 342 -0.76 -15.13 4.18
N GLY A 343 0.51 -14.76 3.98
CA GLY A 343 1.32 -15.25 2.86
C GLY A 343 1.59 -16.75 2.93
N ALA A 344 1.88 -17.28 4.12
CA ALA A 344 2.08 -18.70 4.33
C ALA A 344 0.80 -19.52 4.07
N VAL A 345 -0.34 -19.06 4.60
CA VAL A 345 -1.65 -19.68 4.34
C VAL A 345 -1.98 -19.64 2.85
N ALA A 346 -1.76 -18.51 2.17
CA ALA A 346 -1.99 -18.40 0.73
C ALA A 346 -1.12 -19.38 -0.07
N ALA A 347 0.17 -19.52 0.28
CA ALA A 347 1.07 -20.47 -0.36
C ALA A 347 0.64 -21.93 -0.16
N VAL A 348 0.19 -22.28 1.06
CA VAL A 348 -0.30 -23.63 1.39
C VAL A 348 -1.61 -23.93 0.64
N LEU A 349 -2.58 -23.01 0.65
CA LEU A 349 -3.85 -23.21 -0.04
C LEU A 349 -3.68 -23.30 -1.56
N ALA A 350 -2.79 -22.51 -2.16
CA ALA A 350 -2.55 -22.55 -3.60
C ALA A 350 -1.92 -23.86 -4.07
N ASN A 351 -1.01 -24.43 -3.27
CA ASN A 351 -0.39 -25.71 -3.58
C ASN A 351 -1.23 -26.92 -3.13
N HIS A 352 -2.15 -26.75 -2.19
CA HIS A 352 -3.12 -27.78 -1.80
C HIS A 352 -4.21 -27.97 -2.87
N GLY A 353 -4.72 -26.88 -3.44
CA GLY A 353 -5.70 -26.92 -4.55
C GLY A 353 -5.12 -27.33 -5.91
N ALA A 354 -3.80 -27.53 -6.01
CA ALA A 354 -3.12 -27.99 -7.22
C ALA A 354 -2.87 -29.51 -7.26
N ALA A 355 -3.17 -30.24 -6.19
CA ALA A 355 -3.08 -31.70 -6.19
C ALA A 355 -4.29 -32.27 -6.95
N PRO A 356 -4.11 -32.96 -8.11
CA PRO A 356 -5.17 -33.82 -8.61
C PRO A 356 -5.39 -34.89 -7.55
N VAL A 357 -6.63 -35.05 -7.11
CA VAL A 357 -7.05 -36.22 -6.34
C VAL A 357 -6.65 -37.44 -7.17
N GLN A 358 -5.55 -38.09 -6.79
CA GLN A 358 -5.14 -39.35 -7.39
C GLN A 358 -6.19 -40.39 -7.00
N ALA A 359 -6.87 -40.90 -8.03
CA ALA A 359 -7.56 -42.18 -8.11
C ALA A 359 -8.52 -42.54 -6.95
N GLY A 360 -9.82 -42.40 -7.23
CA GLY A 360 -10.80 -43.37 -6.74
C GLY A 360 -11.41 -43.11 -5.35
N ALA A 361 -11.90 -41.92 -5.07
CA ALA A 361 -13.03 -41.71 -4.15
C ALA A 361 -13.53 -40.27 -4.31
N ALA A 362 -14.85 -40.11 -4.47
CA ALA A 362 -15.66 -38.89 -4.41
C ALA A 362 -14.94 -37.56 -4.76
N THR A 363 -15.35 -36.98 -5.89
CA THR A 363 -15.21 -35.56 -6.23
C THR A 363 -15.07 -34.70 -4.97
N PRO A 364 -13.92 -34.01 -4.76
CA PRO A 364 -13.81 -33.10 -3.64
C PRO A 364 -14.91 -32.05 -3.82
N ALA A 365 -15.74 -31.86 -2.79
CA ALA A 365 -16.84 -30.92 -2.83
C ALA A 365 -16.33 -29.55 -3.31
N ALA A 366 -16.73 -29.19 -4.52
CA ALA A 366 -16.51 -27.87 -5.09
C ALA A 366 -17.23 -26.87 -4.19
N GLY A 367 -16.46 -26.10 -3.42
CA GLY A 367 -17.04 -25.23 -2.39
C GLY A 367 -16.09 -24.86 -1.25
N THR A 368 -14.95 -25.54 -1.10
CA THR A 368 -13.89 -25.07 -0.19
C THR A 368 -12.98 -24.07 -0.91
N ALA A 369 -12.48 -23.06 -0.19
CA ALA A 369 -11.57 -22.02 -0.68
C ALA A 369 -10.31 -22.56 -1.42
N ALA A 370 -10.03 -23.86 -1.32
CA ALA A 370 -9.04 -24.58 -2.10
C ALA A 370 -9.27 -24.51 -3.62
N GLY A 371 -10.52 -24.38 -4.09
CA GLY A 371 -10.85 -24.30 -5.53
C GLY A 371 -10.46 -22.98 -6.22
N LEU A 372 -10.33 -21.87 -5.47
CA LEU A 372 -9.99 -20.55 -6.03
C LEU A 372 -8.51 -20.21 -6.04
N LEU A 373 -7.76 -20.84 -5.15
CA LEU A 373 -6.32 -20.76 -5.13
C LEU A 373 -5.68 -21.93 -5.88
N GLY A 374 -6.46 -22.93 -6.29
CA GLY A 374 -6.02 -24.01 -7.17
C GLY A 374 -5.69 -23.49 -8.57
N GLY A 375 -4.57 -23.93 -9.12
CA GLY A 375 -4.12 -23.58 -10.47
C GLY A 375 -3.22 -22.33 -10.55
N ALA A 376 -2.78 -22.00 -11.76
CA ALA A 376 -1.68 -21.06 -11.99
C ALA A 376 -1.97 -19.61 -11.56
N VAL A 377 -3.22 -19.16 -11.66
CA VAL A 377 -3.65 -17.82 -11.20
C VAL A 377 -3.62 -17.74 -9.67
N GLY A 378 -4.05 -18.80 -8.98
CA GLY A 378 -3.99 -18.89 -7.52
C GLY A 378 -2.56 -18.89 -7.00
N VAL A 379 -1.64 -19.58 -7.69
CA VAL A 379 -0.20 -19.54 -7.38
C VAL A 379 0.37 -18.14 -7.58
N LEU A 380 -0.01 -17.41 -8.63
CA LEU A 380 0.42 -16.02 -8.84
C LEU A 380 -0.08 -15.08 -7.74
N LEU A 381 -1.36 -15.19 -7.35
CA LEU A 381 -1.93 -14.40 -6.26
C LEU A 381 -1.25 -14.73 -4.93
N ALA A 382 -1.03 -16.01 -4.63
CA ALA A 382 -0.28 -16.44 -3.46
C ALA A 382 1.15 -15.88 -3.48
N ALA A 383 1.84 -15.93 -4.62
CA ALA A 383 3.17 -15.38 -4.80
C ALA A 383 3.21 -13.85 -4.57
N LEU A 384 2.18 -13.11 -4.98
CA LEU A 384 2.05 -11.67 -4.69
C LEU A 384 1.86 -11.38 -3.20
N VAL A 385 1.03 -12.16 -2.50
CA VAL A 385 0.84 -12.02 -1.04
C VAL A 385 2.13 -12.37 -0.31
N VAL A 386 2.81 -13.45 -0.70
CA VAL A 386 4.14 -13.83 -0.19
C VAL A 386 5.16 -12.74 -0.49
N ALA A 387 5.17 -12.14 -1.67
CA ALA A 387 6.10 -11.07 -2.02
C ALA A 387 5.85 -9.82 -1.18
N ARG A 388 4.58 -9.49 -0.94
CA ARG A 388 4.19 -8.39 -0.07
C ARG A 388 4.64 -8.64 1.37
N ALA A 389 4.39 -9.83 1.90
CA ALA A 389 4.82 -10.23 3.23
C ALA A 389 6.36 -10.21 3.35
N GLY A 390 7.04 -10.85 2.39
CA GLY A 390 8.49 -10.96 2.27
C GLY A 390 9.19 -9.61 2.19
N SER A 391 8.64 -8.66 1.44
CA SER A 391 9.17 -7.28 1.37
C SER A 391 9.25 -6.60 2.74
N SER A 392 8.36 -6.97 3.66
CA SER A 392 8.37 -6.47 5.03
C SER A 392 9.28 -7.26 5.95
N LEU A 393 9.65 -8.49 5.62
CA LEU A 393 10.45 -9.38 6.48
C LEU A 393 11.94 -9.38 6.12
N LEU A 394 12.29 -9.01 4.88
CA LEU A 394 13.67 -8.80 4.47
C LEU A 394 14.27 -7.65 5.29
N GLY A 395 15.41 -7.93 5.93
CA GLY A 395 16.11 -6.94 6.75
C GLY A 395 16.75 -5.81 5.93
N PRO A 396 17.55 -4.93 6.58
CA PRO A 396 18.04 -3.70 5.99
C PRO A 396 18.71 -3.92 4.63
N GLU A 397 18.48 -2.96 3.73
CA GLU A 397 19.11 -2.94 2.40
C GLU A 397 20.61 -2.73 2.55
N PHE A 398 21.39 -3.63 1.97
CA PHE A 398 22.83 -3.49 1.87
C PHE A 398 23.13 -2.74 0.58
N ALA A 399 23.76 -1.59 0.70
CA ALA A 399 24.29 -0.86 -0.44
C ALA A 399 25.41 -1.68 -1.09
N LEU A 400 25.30 -1.90 -2.41
CA LEU A 400 26.35 -2.54 -3.21
C LEU A 400 27.70 -1.84 -2.97
N GLY A 401 28.73 -2.64 -2.63
CA GLY A 401 30.11 -2.17 -2.49
C GLY A 401 30.49 -1.55 -1.13
N VAL A 402 29.58 -1.46 -0.15
CA VAL A 402 29.88 -0.81 1.14
C VAL A 402 30.42 -1.79 2.21
N LEU A 403 30.13 -3.09 2.08
CA LEU A 403 30.61 -4.12 3.00
C LEU A 403 31.17 -5.32 2.20
N PRO A 404 32.37 -5.83 2.54
CA PRO A 404 32.98 -6.99 1.86
C PRO A 404 32.32 -8.30 2.33
N VAL A 405 31.07 -8.52 1.93
CA VAL A 405 30.31 -9.74 2.21
C VAL A 405 30.02 -10.43 0.89
N GLU A 406 30.21 -11.75 0.86
CA GLU A 406 29.92 -12.56 -0.31
C GLU A 406 28.41 -12.51 -0.64
N PRO A 407 28.01 -12.46 -1.93
CA PRO A 407 26.60 -12.37 -2.31
C PRO A 407 25.72 -13.49 -1.73
N THR A 408 26.26 -14.70 -1.62
CA THR A 408 25.65 -15.89 -1.03
C THR A 408 25.37 -15.67 0.46
N ASP A 409 26.38 -15.29 1.24
CA ASP A 409 26.25 -14.98 2.66
C ASP A 409 25.23 -13.86 2.94
N ARG A 410 25.22 -12.83 2.09
CA ARG A 410 24.26 -11.72 2.18
C ARG A 410 22.84 -12.20 1.94
N SER A 411 22.60 -12.93 0.86
CA SER A 411 21.26 -13.40 0.48
C SER A 411 20.69 -14.35 1.54
N LEU A 412 21.49 -15.32 1.99
CA LEU A 412 21.12 -16.24 3.08
C LEU A 412 20.81 -15.49 4.37
N GLY A 413 21.68 -14.57 4.79
CA GLY A 413 21.47 -13.80 6.01
C GLY A 413 20.27 -12.86 5.97
N ARG A 414 19.93 -12.30 4.81
CA ARG A 414 18.74 -11.43 4.67
C ARG A 414 17.44 -12.21 4.62
N VAL A 415 17.44 -13.36 3.95
CA VAL A 415 16.24 -14.19 3.74
C VAL A 415 15.92 -15.03 4.98
N ALA A 416 16.93 -15.54 5.69
CA ALA A 416 16.76 -16.55 6.75
C ALA A 416 15.69 -16.20 7.80
N PRO A 417 15.66 -15.03 8.47
CA PRO A 417 14.65 -14.77 9.50
C PRO A 417 13.23 -14.62 8.95
N GLY A 418 13.09 -14.09 7.73
CA GLY A 418 11.80 -13.99 7.08
C GLY A 418 11.28 -15.36 6.63
N ALA A 419 12.18 -16.17 6.06
CA ALA A 419 11.89 -17.54 5.66
C ALA A 419 11.52 -18.41 6.85
N THR A 420 12.28 -18.40 7.95
CA THR A 420 11.97 -19.21 9.13
C THR A 420 10.58 -18.88 9.70
N LEU A 421 10.23 -17.60 9.77
CA LEU A 421 8.93 -17.17 10.27
C LEU A 421 7.79 -17.59 9.32
N MET A 422 7.94 -17.41 8.00
CA MET A 422 6.91 -17.83 7.04
C MET A 422 6.78 -19.36 6.94
N LEU A 423 7.88 -20.10 7.00
CA LEU A 423 7.89 -21.56 6.99
C LEU A 423 7.25 -22.15 8.25
N ALA A 424 7.47 -21.55 9.43
CA ALA A 424 6.79 -21.95 10.66
C ALA A 424 5.26 -21.79 10.54
N PHE A 425 4.79 -20.68 9.97
CA PHE A 425 3.36 -20.50 9.67
C PHE A 425 2.86 -21.48 8.61
N ALA A 426 3.66 -21.78 7.58
CA ALA A 426 3.28 -22.73 6.54
C ALA A 426 3.12 -24.15 7.10
N LEU A 427 3.99 -24.57 8.02
CA LEU A 427 3.86 -25.84 8.74
C LEU A 427 2.57 -25.89 9.57
N GLY A 428 2.28 -24.85 10.34
CA GLY A 428 1.05 -24.76 11.12
C GLY A 428 -0.21 -24.77 10.25
N ALA A 429 -0.19 -24.05 9.13
CA ALA A 429 -1.29 -24.03 8.16
C ALA A 429 -1.46 -25.39 7.48
N ALA A 430 -0.37 -26.06 7.08
CA ALA A 430 -0.42 -27.39 6.48
C ALA A 430 -1.02 -28.42 7.45
N ALA A 431 -0.65 -28.38 8.73
CA ALA A 431 -1.24 -29.22 9.77
C ALA A 431 -2.74 -28.92 9.98
N TRP A 432 -3.12 -27.64 10.00
CA TRP A 432 -4.51 -27.21 10.17
C TRP A 432 -5.42 -27.64 9.01
N PHE A 433 -4.92 -27.54 7.78
CA PHE A 433 -5.68 -27.87 6.56
C PHE A 433 -5.47 -29.32 6.07
N GLY A 434 -4.70 -30.14 6.79
CA GLY A 434 -4.45 -31.54 6.40
C GLY A 434 -3.67 -31.70 5.08
N VAL A 435 -2.73 -30.81 4.80
CA VAL A 435 -1.98 -30.81 3.54
C VAL A 435 -0.84 -31.84 3.57
N GLY A 436 -0.81 -32.74 2.57
CA GLY A 436 0.23 -33.75 2.42
C GLY A 436 1.62 -33.18 2.08
N GLY A 437 2.65 -34.03 2.18
CA GLY A 437 4.06 -33.62 2.02
C GLY A 437 4.38 -32.90 0.71
N ALA A 438 3.79 -33.30 -0.42
CA ALA A 438 3.99 -32.65 -1.72
C ALA A 438 3.47 -31.20 -1.75
N GLY A 439 2.30 -30.94 -1.15
CA GLY A 439 1.74 -29.58 -1.06
C GLY A 439 2.55 -28.68 -0.14
N LEU A 440 3.11 -29.23 0.94
CA LEU A 440 4.05 -28.51 1.80
C LEU A 440 5.34 -28.18 1.04
N VAL A 441 5.92 -29.11 0.29
CA VAL A 441 7.13 -28.87 -0.53
C VAL A 441 6.88 -27.80 -1.61
N GLY A 442 5.72 -27.79 -2.26
CA GLY A 442 5.33 -26.72 -3.19
C GLY A 442 5.21 -25.37 -2.50
N ALA A 443 4.57 -25.31 -1.33
CA ALA A 443 4.42 -24.08 -0.54
C ALA A 443 5.77 -23.53 -0.04
N THR A 444 6.65 -24.39 0.47
CA THR A 444 7.99 -23.99 0.92
C THR A 444 8.85 -23.50 -0.24
N SER A 445 8.80 -24.20 -1.38
CA SER A 445 9.52 -23.79 -2.60
C SER A 445 9.04 -22.44 -3.10
N LEU A 446 7.71 -22.21 -3.17
CA LEU A 446 7.14 -20.92 -3.56
C LEU A 446 7.61 -19.78 -2.64
N ILE A 447 7.54 -19.97 -1.32
CA ILE A 447 7.98 -18.98 -0.34
C ILE A 447 9.45 -18.63 -0.54
N LEU A 448 10.32 -19.64 -0.67
CA LEU A 448 11.76 -19.42 -0.81
C LEU A 448 12.10 -18.75 -2.14
N ILE A 449 11.51 -19.19 -3.27
CA ILE A 449 11.74 -18.57 -4.58
C ILE A 449 11.40 -17.07 -4.52
N VAL A 450 10.23 -16.72 -3.96
CA VAL A 450 9.82 -15.31 -3.85
C VAL A 450 10.79 -14.50 -2.99
N LEU A 451 11.21 -15.02 -1.83
CA LEU A 451 12.12 -14.29 -0.93
C LEU A 451 13.51 -14.09 -1.55
N PHE A 452 14.08 -15.11 -2.20
CA PHE A 452 15.37 -14.98 -2.87
C PHE A 452 15.27 -14.11 -4.13
N ALA A 453 14.20 -14.23 -4.93
CA ALA A 453 13.98 -13.38 -6.10
C ALA A 453 13.85 -11.91 -5.71
N LEU A 454 13.12 -11.61 -4.63
CA LEU A 454 13.02 -10.27 -4.06
C LEU A 454 14.38 -9.71 -3.64
N GLU A 455 15.19 -10.52 -2.94
CA GLU A 455 16.51 -10.10 -2.48
C GLU A 455 17.48 -9.85 -3.63
N LYS A 456 17.51 -10.75 -4.62
CA LYS A 456 18.39 -10.66 -5.80
C LYS A 456 17.98 -9.52 -6.73
N TYR A 457 16.69 -9.36 -7.00
CA TYR A 457 16.19 -8.24 -7.79
C TYR A 457 16.47 -6.91 -7.10
N ALA A 458 16.22 -6.81 -5.79
CA ALA A 458 16.47 -5.57 -5.05
C ALA A 458 17.96 -5.20 -5.03
N THR A 459 18.83 -6.20 -4.91
CA THR A 459 20.27 -6.01 -5.03
C THR A 459 20.66 -5.53 -6.42
N TRP A 460 20.27 -6.28 -7.47
CA TRP A 460 20.66 -6.00 -8.85
C TRP A 460 20.22 -4.61 -9.32
N SER A 461 18.96 -4.28 -9.08
CA SER A 461 18.36 -3.02 -9.53
C SER A 461 18.73 -1.83 -8.65
N GLY A 462 19.38 -2.06 -7.50
CA GLY A 462 19.52 -1.07 -6.42
C GLY A 462 18.17 -0.54 -5.90
N SER A 463 17.08 -1.20 -6.28
CA SER A 463 15.71 -0.78 -6.01
C SER A 463 15.22 -1.51 -4.77
N GLY A 464 14.78 -0.79 -3.75
CA GLY A 464 14.44 -1.42 -2.48
C GLY A 464 13.39 -2.53 -2.58
N SER A 465 13.47 -3.55 -1.73
CA SER A 465 12.58 -4.73 -1.77
C SER A 465 11.10 -4.39 -1.55
N GLY A 466 10.82 -3.21 -0.99
CA GLY A 466 9.48 -2.66 -0.81
C GLY A 466 8.83 -2.07 -2.07
N ARG A 467 9.54 -1.95 -3.20
CA ARG A 467 8.96 -1.44 -4.45
C ARG A 467 7.99 -2.45 -5.06
N TRP A 468 6.93 -1.94 -5.67
CA TRP A 468 5.89 -2.76 -6.31
C TRP A 468 6.47 -3.59 -7.47
N GLU A 469 7.37 -3.01 -8.26
CA GLU A 469 8.06 -3.68 -9.38
C GLU A 469 8.78 -4.95 -8.91
N ALA A 470 9.58 -4.85 -7.84
CA ALA A 470 10.30 -5.99 -7.28
C ALA A 470 9.35 -7.10 -6.82
N GLN A 471 8.22 -6.73 -6.20
CA GLN A 471 7.19 -7.67 -5.75
C GLN A 471 6.52 -8.40 -6.92
N VAL A 472 6.20 -7.68 -7.99
CA VAL A 472 5.57 -8.27 -9.18
C VAL A 472 6.55 -9.19 -9.92
N VAL A 473 7.80 -8.77 -10.11
CA VAL A 473 8.83 -9.60 -10.77
C VAL A 473 9.07 -10.89 -9.98
N ALA A 474 9.23 -10.80 -8.65
CA ALA A 474 9.42 -11.97 -7.80
C ALA A 474 8.21 -12.91 -7.83
N ALA A 475 6.99 -12.36 -7.82
CA ALA A 475 5.77 -13.15 -7.89
C ALA A 475 5.60 -13.86 -9.24
N ILE A 476 5.84 -13.16 -10.36
CA ILE A 476 5.80 -13.75 -11.71
C ILE A 476 6.83 -14.86 -11.83
N LEU A 477 8.07 -14.62 -11.40
CA LEU A 477 9.14 -15.63 -11.47
C LEU A 477 8.76 -16.90 -10.67
N ALA A 478 8.21 -16.74 -9.47
CA ALA A 478 7.81 -17.85 -8.63
C ALA A 478 6.58 -18.62 -9.17
N ALA A 479 5.66 -17.93 -9.85
CA ALA A 479 4.49 -18.52 -10.47
C ALA A 479 4.77 -19.12 -11.85
N LEU A 480 5.90 -18.79 -12.49
CA LEU A 480 6.25 -19.18 -13.85
C LEU A 480 6.17 -20.70 -14.09
N PRO A 481 6.70 -21.58 -13.22
CA PRO A 481 6.54 -23.02 -13.38
C PRO A 481 5.07 -23.46 -13.44
N SER A 482 4.21 -22.87 -12.61
CA SER A 482 2.79 -23.21 -12.58
C SER A 482 2.05 -22.68 -13.81
N LEU A 483 2.37 -21.47 -14.28
CA LEU A 483 1.76 -20.85 -15.47
C LEU A 483 2.12 -21.62 -16.74
N VAL A 484 3.40 -21.93 -16.91
CA VAL A 484 3.91 -22.60 -18.11
C VAL A 484 3.44 -24.05 -18.17
N LEU A 485 3.59 -24.81 -17.08
CA LEU A 485 3.23 -26.23 -17.08
C LEU A 485 1.72 -26.46 -17.13
N ALA A 486 0.91 -25.55 -16.58
CA ALA A 486 -0.53 -25.59 -16.77
C ALA A 486 -0.91 -25.35 -18.24
N ALA A 487 -0.26 -24.38 -18.91
CA ALA A 487 -0.50 -24.10 -20.33
C ALA A 487 -0.11 -25.29 -21.24
N PHE A 488 0.93 -26.05 -20.86
CA PHE A 488 1.35 -27.25 -21.58
C PHE A 488 0.61 -28.54 -21.16
N GLY A 489 -0.35 -28.46 -20.23
CA GLY A 489 -1.13 -29.62 -19.78
C GLY A 489 -0.37 -30.63 -18.93
N VAL A 490 0.75 -30.23 -18.31
CA VAL A 490 1.62 -31.11 -17.50
C VAL A 490 1.76 -30.62 -16.04
N PRO A 491 0.65 -30.46 -15.29
CA PRO A 491 0.68 -29.89 -13.93
C PRO A 491 1.41 -30.78 -12.91
N GLY A 492 1.58 -32.08 -13.18
CA GLY A 492 2.27 -33.03 -12.29
C GLY A 492 3.76 -32.74 -12.08
N TRP A 493 4.39 -31.93 -12.94
CA TRP A 493 5.81 -31.58 -12.84
C TRP A 493 6.08 -30.27 -12.08
N THR A 494 5.03 -29.58 -11.65
CA THR A 494 5.11 -28.25 -11.04
C THR A 494 6.03 -28.19 -9.83
N VAL A 495 5.91 -29.14 -8.89
CA VAL A 495 6.77 -29.21 -7.69
C VAL A 495 8.23 -29.44 -8.08
N GLY A 496 8.51 -30.36 -9.01
CA GLY A 496 9.86 -30.64 -9.48
C GLY A 496 10.50 -29.41 -10.15
N THR A 497 9.75 -28.71 -10.99
CA THR A 497 10.23 -27.48 -11.65
C THR A 497 10.37 -26.31 -10.69
N GLN A 498 9.52 -26.17 -9.68
CA GLN A 498 9.68 -25.17 -8.62
C GLN A 498 10.96 -25.43 -7.80
N VAL A 499 11.23 -26.68 -7.42
CA VAL A 499 12.47 -27.05 -6.72
C VAL A 499 13.70 -26.78 -7.61
N GLY A 500 13.63 -27.15 -8.89
CA GLY A 500 14.68 -26.83 -9.86
C GLY A 500 14.94 -25.33 -10.00
N LEU A 501 13.87 -24.53 -10.11
CA LEU A 501 13.97 -23.07 -10.15
C LEU A 501 14.55 -22.50 -8.86
N LEU A 502 14.19 -23.03 -7.69
CA LEU A 502 14.77 -22.62 -6.41
C LEU A 502 16.29 -22.85 -6.38
N LEU A 503 16.76 -24.01 -6.87
CA LEU A 503 18.20 -24.30 -6.97
C LEU A 503 18.92 -23.30 -7.89
N VAL A 504 18.33 -23.00 -9.06
CA VAL A 504 18.88 -21.99 -9.97
C VAL A 504 18.93 -20.62 -9.30
N VAL A 505 17.81 -20.20 -8.68
CA VAL A 505 17.72 -18.92 -7.98
C VAL A 505 18.75 -18.87 -6.84
N LEU A 506 19.03 -19.95 -6.13
CA LEU A 506 20.09 -19.99 -5.11
C LEU A 506 21.49 -19.80 -5.70
N LEU A 507 21.81 -20.48 -6.80
CA LEU A 507 23.13 -20.49 -7.44
C LEU A 507 23.50 -19.17 -8.14
N VAL A 508 22.52 -18.38 -8.59
CA VAL A 508 22.77 -17.11 -9.30
C VAL A 508 23.41 -16.06 -8.38
N ALA A 509 24.73 -15.89 -8.42
CA ALA A 509 25.42 -14.84 -7.67
C ALA A 509 25.23 -13.47 -8.37
N VAL A 510 24.61 -12.51 -7.68
CA VAL A 510 24.42 -11.12 -8.15
C VAL A 510 24.91 -10.10 -7.13
#